data_AF-A0A212FN88-F1
#
_entry.id   AF-A0A212FN88-F1
#
_cell.length_a   1.000
_cell.length_b   1.000
_cell.length_c   1.000
_cell.angle_alpha   90.00
_cell.angle_beta   90.00
_cell.angle_gamma   90.00
#
_symmetry.space_group_name_H-M   'P 1'
#
loop_
_entity.id
_entity.type
_entity.pdbx_description
1 polymer ?
#
loop_
_entity_poly.entity_id
_entity_poly.type
_entity_poly.pdbx_seq_one_letter_code
_entity_poly.pdbx_strand_id
1 'polypeptide(L)'
;MIWFPAESCASSTCNVSSSSRSSVRVLVPGAGLGRLAWEVAGRGFSCQGNEFSLFMLFASNFILNKCVEANSYTVYPWVHQYVNHLTCEHQTAGVSFPDVPPAAHHQHQQQHFSIAAGDFLKVYTELDEWHCVATCFFIDCAPNVIEFIERIYHILRPGGLWINLGPLLYHYR
;
A
#
# COMPACT_ATOMS: atom_id res chain seq x y z
N MET A 1 6.21 13.68 -11.93
CA MET A 1 4.89 14.07 -11.42
C MET A 1 4.02 14.37 -12.63
N ILE A 2 3.22 13.40 -13.08
CA ILE A 2 2.26 13.63 -14.18
C ILE A 2 0.97 14.09 -13.51
N TRP A 3 0.67 15.37 -13.65
CA TRP A 3 -0.55 16.00 -13.12
C TRP A 3 -1.60 15.90 -14.22
N PHE A 4 -2.65 15.08 -14.04
CA PHE A 4 -3.84 15.21 -14.87
C PHE A 4 -4.55 16.49 -14.47
N PRO A 5 -5.01 17.33 -15.42
CA PRO A 5 -5.61 18.60 -15.10
C PRO A 5 -6.94 18.36 -14.38
N ALA A 6 -6.92 18.50 -13.06
CA ALA A 6 -8.14 18.78 -12.30
C ALA A 6 -8.55 20.21 -12.66
N GLU A 7 -9.59 20.35 -13.47
CA GLU A 7 -10.26 21.63 -13.63
C GLU A 7 -10.74 22.10 -12.24
N SER A 8 -10.12 23.17 -11.76
CA SER A 8 -10.52 24.00 -10.61
C SER A 8 -10.95 23.29 -9.31
N CYS A 9 -9.99 22.84 -8.50
CA CYS A 9 -10.21 22.76 -7.04
C CYS A 9 -8.92 22.88 -6.22
N ALA A 10 -8.11 23.92 -6.49
CA ALA A 10 -7.00 24.30 -5.62
C ALA A 10 -7.46 25.34 -4.61
N SER A 11 -8.24 24.94 -3.59
CA SER A 11 -8.40 25.68 -2.32
C SER A 11 -9.41 25.00 -1.38
N SER A 12 -9.04 23.86 -0.81
CA SER A 12 -9.54 23.47 0.50
C SER A 12 -8.75 22.27 1.00
N THR A 13 -7.83 22.51 1.94
CA THR A 13 -7.47 21.47 2.91
C THR A 13 -8.70 21.27 3.80
N CYS A 14 -9.68 20.54 3.29
CA CYS A 14 -10.87 20.19 4.04
C CYS A 14 -10.42 19.32 5.21
N ASN A 15 -10.54 19.87 6.42
CA ASN A 15 -10.38 19.12 7.65
C ASN A 15 -11.59 18.17 7.75
N VAL A 16 -11.52 17.05 7.02
CA VAL A 16 -12.55 16.02 6.99
C VAL A 16 -12.63 15.44 8.40
N SER A 17 -13.79 15.63 9.04
CA SER A 17 -14.09 15.10 10.38
C SER A 17 -13.83 13.58 10.42
N SER A 18 -13.48 13.03 11.58
CA SER A 18 -13.19 11.59 11.73
C SER A 18 -14.32 10.69 11.21
N SER A 19 -15.58 11.10 11.40
CA SER A 19 -16.77 10.39 10.91
C SER A 19 -16.92 10.39 9.38
N SER A 20 -16.32 11.35 8.67
CA SER A 20 -16.38 11.47 7.20
C SER A 20 -15.19 10.81 6.50
N ARG A 21 -14.17 10.33 7.23
CA ARG A 21 -13.02 9.65 6.61
C ARG A 21 -13.35 8.22 6.19
N SER A 22 -14.24 7.53 6.90
CA SER A 22 -14.61 6.14 6.61
C SER A 22 -15.34 5.99 5.26
N SER A 23 -16.02 7.04 4.78
CA SER A 23 -16.64 7.05 3.45
C SER A 23 -15.64 7.24 2.31
N VAL A 24 -14.41 7.70 2.61
CA VAL A 24 -13.36 7.90 1.62
C VAL A 24 -12.62 6.59 1.39
N ARG A 25 -12.88 6.02 0.22
CA ARG A 25 -12.26 4.78 -0.28
C ARG A 25 -10.90 5.03 -0.91
N VAL A 26 -9.87 4.38 -0.38
CA VAL A 26 -8.48 4.43 -0.85
C VAL A 26 -8.03 3.06 -1.32
N LEU A 27 -7.46 2.99 -2.53
CA LEU A 27 -6.82 1.79 -3.07
C LEU A 27 -5.30 1.93 -3.00
N VAL A 28 -4.62 0.87 -2.57
CA VAL A 28 -3.15 0.75 -2.57
C VAL A 28 -2.74 -0.44 -3.43
N PRO A 29 -2.48 -0.23 -4.74
CA PRO A 29 -1.96 -1.27 -5.63
C PRO A 29 -0.53 -1.66 -5.27
N GLY A 30 -0.19 -2.95 -5.39
CA GLY A 30 1.14 -3.47 -5.02
C GLY A 30 1.43 -3.26 -3.53
N ALA A 31 0.49 -3.62 -2.67
CA ALA A 31 0.56 -3.33 -1.24
C ALA A 31 1.69 -4.07 -0.52
N GLY A 32 2.31 -5.09 -1.13
CA GLY A 32 3.37 -5.89 -0.54
C GLY A 32 2.93 -6.51 0.78
N LEU A 33 3.62 -6.19 1.87
CA LEU A 33 3.26 -6.66 3.22
C LEU A 33 2.06 -5.91 3.85
N GLY A 34 1.52 -4.88 3.20
CA GLY A 34 0.30 -4.21 3.61
C GLY A 34 0.48 -3.02 4.57
N ARG A 35 1.71 -2.68 4.98
CA ARG A 35 1.97 -1.61 5.96
C ARG A 35 1.36 -0.26 5.58
N LEU A 36 1.53 0.19 4.33
CA LEU A 36 0.98 1.47 3.87
C LEU A 36 -0.56 1.46 3.91
N ALA A 37 -1.19 0.39 3.42
CA ALA A 37 -2.64 0.27 3.42
C ALA A 37 -3.21 0.21 4.85
N TRP A 38 -2.51 -0.49 5.76
CA TRP A 38 -2.84 -0.55 7.18
C TRP A 38 -2.73 0.82 7.86
N GLU A 39 -1.69 1.60 7.56
CA GLU A 39 -1.50 2.97 8.03
C GLU A 39 -2.59 3.94 7.53
N VAL A 40 -3.01 3.80 6.27
CA VAL A 40 -4.12 4.58 5.70
C VAL A 40 -5.42 4.25 6.41
N ALA A 41 -5.72 2.96 6.61
CA ALA A 41 -6.89 2.53 7.38
C ALA A 41 -6.85 3.04 8.83
N GLY A 42 -5.68 2.99 9.48
CA GLY A 42 -5.45 3.49 10.84
C GLY A 42 -5.77 4.98 11.00
N ARG A 43 -5.70 5.78 9.92
CA ARG A 43 -6.10 7.21 9.89
C ARG A 43 -7.61 7.44 9.71
N GLY A 44 -8.39 6.36 9.64
CA GLY A 44 -9.85 6.35 9.55
C GLY A 44 -10.43 6.23 8.14
N PHE A 45 -9.60 6.00 7.12
CA PHE A 45 -10.04 5.80 5.74
C PHE A 45 -10.52 4.36 5.49
N SER A 46 -11.39 4.15 4.52
CA SER A 46 -11.69 2.80 4.01
C SER A 46 -10.60 2.40 3.02
N CYS A 47 -9.65 1.57 3.45
CA CYS A 47 -8.50 1.22 2.63
C CYS A 47 -8.54 -0.24 2.15
N GLN A 48 -8.24 -0.44 0.88
CA GLN A 48 -7.98 -1.77 0.33
C GLN A 48 -6.56 -1.81 -0.26
N GLY A 49 -5.76 -2.78 0.16
CA GLY A 49 -4.53 -3.15 -0.52
C GLY A 49 -4.82 -4.13 -1.67
N ASN A 50 -4.01 -4.12 -2.70
CA ASN A 50 -4.00 -5.16 -3.73
C ASN A 50 -2.61 -5.78 -3.84
N GLU A 51 -2.54 -7.10 -3.95
CA GLU A 51 -1.29 -7.80 -4.16
C GLU A 51 -1.49 -9.04 -5.02
N PHE A 52 -0.54 -9.31 -5.91
CA PHE A 52 -0.55 -10.46 -6.81
C PHE A 52 0.42 -11.56 -6.38
N SER A 53 1.56 -11.20 -5.77
CA SER A 53 2.59 -12.14 -5.37
C SER A 53 2.14 -13.01 -4.19
N LEU A 54 2.16 -14.33 -4.37
CA LEU A 54 1.87 -15.28 -3.29
C LEU A 54 2.84 -15.14 -2.10
N PHE A 55 4.11 -14.79 -2.35
CA PHE A 55 5.08 -14.53 -1.28
C PHE A 55 4.61 -13.40 -0.36
N MET A 56 4.15 -12.29 -0.96
CA MET A 56 3.65 -11.13 -0.23
C MET A 56 2.31 -11.42 0.44
N LEU A 57 1.41 -12.15 -0.22
CA LEU A 57 0.10 -12.54 0.35
C LEU A 57 0.26 -13.44 1.58
N PHE A 58 1.13 -14.45 1.54
CA PHE A 58 1.36 -15.32 2.69
C PHE A 58 2.01 -14.56 3.85
N ALA A 59 3.04 -13.76 3.57
CA ALA A 59 3.74 -13.00 4.59
C ALA A 59 2.84 -11.90 5.22
N SER A 60 2.08 -11.16 4.41
CA SER A 60 1.12 -10.15 4.89
C SER A 60 0.01 -10.78 5.73
N ASN A 61 -0.55 -11.91 5.31
CA ASN A 61 -1.55 -12.62 6.11
C ASN A 61 -1.00 -13.08 7.47
N PHE A 62 0.24 -13.57 7.51
CA PHE A 62 0.90 -13.90 8.78
C PHE A 62 1.06 -12.67 9.66
N ILE A 63 1.64 -11.58 9.14
CA ILE A 63 1.88 -10.35 9.90
C ILE A 63 0.56 -9.77 10.40
N LEU A 64 -0.43 -9.56 9.53
CA LEU A 64 -1.65 -8.82 9.85
C LEU A 64 -2.64 -9.61 10.71
N ASN A 65 -2.68 -10.94 10.57
CA ASN A 65 -3.71 -11.77 11.23
C ASN A 65 -3.18 -12.70 12.32
N LYS A 66 -1.86 -12.89 12.45
CA LYS A 66 -1.26 -13.84 13.41
C LYS A 66 -0.28 -13.19 14.38
N CYS A 67 0.36 -12.08 14.04
CA CYS A 67 1.21 -11.37 14.98
C CYS A 67 0.35 -10.52 15.94
N VAL A 68 0.42 -10.81 17.24
CA VAL A 68 -0.37 -10.10 18.28
C VAL A 68 0.48 -9.13 19.08
N GLU A 69 1.72 -9.48 19.36
CA GLU A 69 2.63 -8.69 20.20
C GLU A 69 3.70 -8.01 19.36
N ALA A 70 4.07 -6.78 19.75
CA ALA A 70 5.16 -6.07 19.13
C ALA A 70 6.50 -6.80 19.36
N ASN A 71 7.36 -6.81 18.34
CA ASN A 71 8.71 -7.37 18.36
C ASN A 71 8.77 -8.85 18.79
N SER A 72 7.68 -9.61 18.57
CA SER A 72 7.55 -11.01 18.98
C SER A 72 8.31 -12.00 18.08
N TYR A 73 8.66 -11.60 16.86
CA TYR A 73 9.39 -12.41 15.89
C TYR A 73 10.69 -11.73 15.50
N THR A 74 11.71 -12.50 15.12
CA THR A 74 12.99 -11.97 14.64
C THR A 74 13.42 -12.69 13.36
N VAL A 75 13.84 -11.91 12.37
CA VAL A 75 14.43 -12.41 11.10
C VAL A 75 15.84 -11.87 10.95
N TYR A 76 16.65 -12.56 10.15
CA TYR A 76 18.02 -12.15 9.84
C TYR A 76 18.11 -11.82 8.34
N PRO A 77 17.61 -10.66 7.90
CA PRO A 77 17.42 -10.37 6.49
C PRO A 77 18.75 -10.21 5.73
N TRP A 78 19.87 -9.98 6.41
CA TRP A 78 21.15 -9.65 5.76
C TRP A 78 22.06 -10.85 5.50
N VAL A 79 21.67 -12.05 5.96
CA VAL A 79 22.55 -13.24 5.94
C VAL A 79 23.01 -13.65 4.54
N HIS A 80 22.23 -13.32 3.51
CA HIS A 80 22.52 -13.66 2.12
C HIS A 80 23.38 -12.60 1.39
N GLN A 81 23.63 -11.44 2.01
CA GLN A 81 24.51 -10.42 1.46
C GLN A 81 25.93 -10.65 1.99
N TYR A 82 26.93 -10.78 1.11
CA TYR A 82 28.33 -11.05 1.50
C TYR A 82 29.27 -9.85 1.30
N VAL A 83 28.77 -8.77 0.70
CA VAL A 83 29.55 -7.57 0.35
C VAL A 83 28.99 -6.34 1.05
N ASN A 84 29.79 -5.28 1.13
CA ASN A 84 29.43 -3.99 1.74
C ASN A 84 29.06 -4.07 3.24
N HIS A 85 29.64 -5.02 3.96
CA HIS A 85 29.58 -5.06 5.43
C HIS A 85 30.82 -4.42 6.04
N LEU A 86 30.64 -3.48 6.96
CA LEU A 86 31.76 -2.90 7.72
C LEU A 86 32.33 -3.89 8.74
N THR A 87 31.48 -4.74 9.32
CA THR A 87 31.86 -5.79 10.26
C THR A 87 31.03 -7.06 10.00
N CYS A 88 31.52 -8.21 10.45
CA CYS A 88 30.84 -9.50 10.26
C CYS A 88 29.47 -9.55 10.96
N GLU A 89 29.31 -8.83 12.08
CA GLU A 89 28.08 -8.78 12.86
C GLU A 89 26.92 -8.14 12.09
N HIS A 90 27.19 -7.26 11.12
CA HIS A 90 26.14 -6.66 10.28
C HIS A 90 25.43 -7.69 9.42
N GLN A 91 26.14 -8.72 8.93
CA GLN A 91 25.55 -9.79 8.12
C GLN A 91 24.58 -10.66 8.94
N THR A 92 24.87 -10.84 10.23
CA THR A 92 24.06 -11.66 11.15
C THR A 92 23.18 -10.84 12.08
N ALA A 93 23.02 -9.53 11.82
CA ALA A 93 22.16 -8.67 12.62
C ALA A 93 20.68 -9.07 12.44
N GLY A 94 20.01 -9.31 13.57
CA GLY A 94 18.58 -9.62 13.61
C GLY A 94 17.71 -8.37 13.59
N VAL A 95 16.52 -8.48 13.00
CA VAL A 95 15.47 -7.45 13.00
C VAL A 95 14.19 -8.07 13.54
N SER A 96 13.64 -7.45 14.58
CA SER A 96 12.38 -7.89 15.20
C SER A 96 11.16 -7.25 14.55
N PHE A 97 10.04 -7.98 14.51
CA PHE A 97 8.78 -7.53 13.94
C PHE A 97 7.58 -8.22 14.61
N PRO A 98 6.35 -7.69 14.44
CA PRO A 98 6.05 -6.35 13.93
C PRO A 98 6.41 -5.26 14.96
N ASP A 99 6.80 -4.07 14.51
CA ASP A 99 7.12 -2.93 15.40
C ASP A 99 5.89 -2.43 16.19
N VAL A 100 4.71 -2.56 15.58
CA VAL A 100 3.42 -2.23 16.17
C VAL A 100 2.47 -3.42 16.01
N PRO A 101 1.67 -3.79 17.02
CA PRO A 101 0.64 -4.81 16.85
C PRO A 101 -0.35 -4.41 15.75
N PRO A 102 -0.65 -5.26 14.75
CA PRO A 102 -1.63 -4.96 13.71
C PRO A 102 -3.01 -4.58 14.25
N ALA A 103 -3.40 -5.18 15.38
CA ALA A 103 -4.67 -4.88 16.05
C ALA A 103 -4.69 -3.50 16.76
N ALA A 104 -3.56 -2.80 16.88
CA ALA A 104 -3.49 -1.51 17.59
C ALA A 104 -4.41 -0.43 16.98
N HIS A 105 -4.68 -0.50 15.68
CA HIS A 105 -5.58 0.45 15.01
C HIS A 105 -7.07 0.09 15.13
N HIS A 106 -7.42 -1.13 15.58
CA HIS A 106 -8.81 -1.60 15.67
C HIS A 106 -9.62 -0.94 16.80
N GLN A 107 -9.06 0.07 17.50
CA GLN A 107 -9.74 0.79 18.58
C GLN A 107 -10.97 1.56 18.10
N HIS A 108 -11.07 1.88 16.80
CA HIS A 108 -12.26 2.48 16.21
C HIS A 108 -13.02 1.43 15.38
N GLN A 109 -14.22 1.03 15.84
CA GLN A 109 -15.12 0.03 15.22
C GLN A 109 -15.55 0.33 13.76
N GLN A 110 -15.04 1.39 13.14
CA GLN A 110 -15.43 1.90 11.82
C GLN A 110 -14.30 1.80 10.77
N GLN A 111 -13.17 1.18 11.09
CA GLN A 111 -12.06 1.05 10.14
C GLN A 111 -12.29 -0.14 9.21
N HIS A 112 -12.36 0.13 7.90
CA HIS A 112 -12.47 -0.89 6.86
C HIS A 112 -11.10 -1.08 6.20
N PHE A 113 -10.43 -2.18 6.54
CA PHE A 113 -9.15 -2.58 5.96
C PHE A 113 -9.27 -3.97 5.33
N SER A 114 -8.83 -4.12 4.09
CA SER A 114 -8.78 -5.41 3.39
C SER A 114 -7.59 -5.49 2.43
N ILE A 115 -7.22 -6.70 2.02
CA ILE A 115 -6.26 -6.95 0.94
C ILE A 115 -6.93 -7.87 -0.09
N ALA A 116 -6.99 -7.44 -1.35
CA ALA A 116 -7.49 -8.23 -2.47
C ALA A 116 -6.32 -8.90 -3.21
N ALA A 117 -6.39 -10.22 -3.35
CA ALA A 117 -5.41 -11.02 -4.07
C ALA A 117 -5.72 -11.03 -5.58
N GLY A 118 -4.72 -10.72 -6.41
CA GLY A 118 -4.82 -10.82 -7.86
C GLY A 118 -4.15 -9.67 -8.60
N ASP A 119 -4.09 -9.83 -9.93
CA ASP A 119 -3.56 -8.83 -10.86
C ASP A 119 -4.41 -7.56 -10.82
N PHE A 120 -3.77 -6.40 -10.57
CA PHE A 120 -4.41 -5.09 -10.52
C PHE A 120 -5.30 -4.83 -11.74
N LEU A 121 -4.83 -5.16 -12.95
CA LEU A 121 -5.57 -4.95 -14.19
C LEU A 121 -6.75 -5.92 -14.36
N LYS A 122 -6.88 -6.96 -13.54
CA LYS A 122 -8.00 -7.91 -13.61
C LYS A 122 -9.00 -7.72 -12.48
N VAL A 123 -8.52 -7.30 -11.31
CA VAL A 123 -9.35 -7.17 -10.12
C VAL A 123 -10.20 -5.90 -10.15
N TYR A 124 -9.66 -4.78 -10.63
CA TYR A 124 -10.32 -3.47 -10.52
C TYR A 124 -10.90 -3.02 -11.86
N THR A 125 -12.07 -3.50 -12.26
CA THR A 125 -12.69 -3.16 -13.56
C THR A 125 -13.78 -2.09 -13.45
N GLU A 126 -14.32 -1.87 -12.26
CA GLU A 126 -15.42 -0.93 -12.04
C GLU A 126 -14.95 0.52 -12.14
N LEU A 127 -15.70 1.32 -12.90
CA LEU A 127 -15.41 2.73 -13.13
C LEU A 127 -15.83 3.59 -11.93
N ASP A 128 -15.16 4.73 -11.75
CA ASP A 128 -15.54 5.77 -10.78
C ASP A 128 -15.77 5.23 -9.34
N GLU A 129 -14.98 4.25 -8.93
CA GLU A 129 -15.22 3.54 -7.67
C GLU A 129 -14.43 4.17 -6.51
N TRP A 130 -13.20 4.62 -6.78
CA TRP A 130 -12.22 5.00 -5.77
C TRP A 130 -12.07 6.53 -5.64
N HIS A 131 -11.93 7.02 -4.41
CA HIS A 131 -11.66 8.44 -4.18
C HIS A 131 -10.16 8.76 -4.30
N CYS A 132 -9.31 7.78 -3.96
CA CYS A 132 -7.87 7.91 -4.04
C CYS A 132 -7.22 6.58 -4.44
N VAL A 133 -6.20 6.65 -5.28
CA VAL A 133 -5.29 5.54 -5.57
C VAL A 133 -3.88 5.99 -5.14
N ALA A 134 -3.22 5.21 -4.29
CA ALA A 134 -1.87 5.50 -3.80
C ALA A 134 -0.90 4.41 -4.26
N THR A 135 0.02 4.76 -5.16
CA THR A 135 1.04 3.85 -5.68
C THR A 135 2.39 4.16 -5.05
N CYS A 136 3.03 3.15 -4.47
CA CYS A 136 4.35 3.25 -3.83
C CYS A 136 5.28 2.17 -4.40
N PHE A 137 6.31 2.54 -5.16
CA PHE A 137 7.22 1.59 -5.84
C PHE A 137 6.45 0.51 -6.66
N PHE A 138 5.44 0.95 -7.42
CA PHE A 138 4.50 0.05 -8.11
C PHE A 138 4.46 0.23 -9.62
N ILE A 139 4.37 1.46 -10.14
CA ILE A 139 4.06 1.67 -11.56
C ILE A 139 5.14 1.16 -12.51
N ASP A 140 6.37 1.00 -12.03
CA ASP A 140 7.50 0.46 -12.77
C ASP A 140 7.57 -1.08 -12.76
N CYS A 141 6.63 -1.76 -12.09
CA CYS A 141 6.44 -3.20 -12.23
C CYS A 141 5.50 -3.58 -13.39
N ALA A 142 4.88 -2.62 -14.06
CA ALA A 142 4.00 -2.88 -15.19
C ALA A 142 4.78 -3.36 -16.43
N PRO A 143 4.32 -4.38 -17.17
CA PRO A 143 4.80 -4.65 -18.52
C PRO A 143 4.53 -3.49 -19.48
N ASN A 144 3.38 -2.83 -19.28
CA ASN A 144 2.98 -1.62 -19.99
C ASN A 144 2.43 -0.60 -18.98
N VAL A 145 3.23 0.42 -18.66
CA VAL A 145 2.85 1.45 -17.67
C VAL A 145 1.62 2.26 -18.11
N ILE A 146 1.36 2.35 -19.42
CA ILE A 146 0.20 3.07 -19.95
C ILE A 146 -1.09 2.40 -19.51
N GLU A 147 -1.15 1.06 -19.52
CA GLU A 147 -2.32 0.31 -19.03
C GLU A 147 -2.59 0.56 -17.54
N PHE A 148 -1.53 0.72 -16.73
CA PHE A 148 -1.69 1.08 -15.32
C PHE A 148 -2.25 2.49 -15.17
N ILE A 149 -1.73 3.46 -15.93
CA ILE A 149 -2.19 4.85 -15.89
C ILE A 149 -3.65 4.94 -16.34
N GLU A 150 -4.00 4.31 -17.46
CA GLU A 150 -5.38 4.24 -17.96
C GLU A 150 -6.30 3.56 -16.94
N ARG A 151 -5.84 2.47 -16.33
CA ARG A 151 -6.62 1.79 -15.30
C ARG A 151 -6.87 2.69 -14.10
N ILE A 152 -5.83 3.34 -13.58
CA ILE A 152 -5.94 4.27 -12.44
C ILE A 152 -6.91 5.40 -12.77
N TYR A 153 -6.83 5.96 -13.98
CA TYR A 153 -7.76 6.99 -14.45
C TYR A 153 -9.21 6.49 -14.44
N HIS A 154 -9.49 5.31 -14.99
CA HIS A 154 -10.84 4.78 -15.09
C HIS A 154 -11.50 4.42 -13.76
N ILE A 155 -10.73 3.90 -12.80
CA ILE A 155 -11.29 3.45 -11.50
C ILE A 155 -11.44 4.62 -10.50
N LEU A 156 -10.82 5.77 -10.78
CA LEU A 156 -10.95 6.97 -9.96
C LEU A 156 -12.26 7.69 -10.29
N ARG A 157 -12.98 8.11 -9.24
CA ARG A 157 -14.12 9.03 -9.37
C ARG A 157 -13.69 10.33 -10.03
N PRO A 158 -14.62 11.08 -10.67
CA PRO A 158 -14.38 12.46 -11.02
C PRO A 158 -13.95 13.27 -9.79
N GLY A 159 -12.81 13.97 -9.90
CA GLY A 159 -12.18 14.69 -8.77
C GLY A 159 -11.37 13.80 -7.81
N GLY A 160 -11.24 12.50 -8.09
CA GLY A 160 -10.40 11.58 -7.33
C GLY A 160 -8.91 11.87 -7.50
N LEU A 161 -8.10 11.40 -6.54
CA LEU A 161 -6.67 11.67 -6.49
C LEU A 161 -5.83 10.44 -6.78
N TRP A 162 -4.82 10.60 -7.64
CA TRP A 162 -3.73 9.64 -7.77
C TRP A 162 -2.46 10.20 -7.11
N ILE A 163 -1.95 9.50 -6.11
CA ILE A 163 -0.69 9.82 -5.43
C ILE A 163 0.34 8.77 -5.81
N ASN A 164 1.47 9.17 -6.39
CA ASN A 164 2.54 8.27 -6.80
C ASN A 164 3.87 8.65 -6.15
N LEU A 165 4.55 7.66 -5.56
CA LEU A 165 5.92 7.78 -5.05
C LEU A 165 6.73 6.54 -5.42
N GLY A 166 7.83 6.72 -6.13
CA GLY A 166 8.71 5.62 -6.52
C GLY A 166 9.65 5.99 -7.66
N PRO A 167 10.63 5.15 -7.95
CA PRO A 167 11.50 5.31 -9.12
C PRO A 167 10.75 4.91 -10.41
N LEU A 168 11.51 4.84 -11.51
CA LEU A 168 11.08 4.27 -12.80
C LEU A 168 12.05 3.16 -13.21
N LEU A 169 12.23 2.17 -12.33
CA LEU A 169 13.08 1.01 -12.60
C LEU A 169 12.23 -0.10 -13.23
N TYR A 170 12.04 -0.01 -14.55
CA TYR A 170 11.17 -0.95 -15.27
C TYR A 170 11.63 -2.41 -15.11
N HIS A 171 10.75 -3.22 -14.52
CA HIS A 171 11.00 -4.62 -14.17
C HIS A 171 11.12 -5.50 -15.41
N TYR A 172 10.33 -5.19 -16.44
CA TYR A 172 10.33 -5.86 -17.73
C TYR A 172 11.16 -5.03 -18.71
N ARG A 173 12.19 -5.65 -19.28
CA ARG A 173 13.00 -5.10 -20.37
C ARG A 173 12.74 -5.86 -21.66
#